data_AF-A0A519WXZ9-F1
#
_entry.id   AF-A0A519WXZ9-F1
#
_cell.length_a   1.000
_cell.length_b   1.000
_cell.length_c   1.000
_cell.angle_alpha   90.00
_cell.angle_beta   90.00
_cell.angle_gamma   90.00
#
_symmetry.space_group_name_H-M   'P 1'
#
loop_
_entity.id
_entity.type
_entity.pdbx_description
1 polymer ?
#
loop_
_entity_poly.entity_id
_entity_poly.type
_entity_poly.pdbx_seq_one_letter_code
_entity_poly.pdbx_strand_id
1 'polypeptide(L)'
;MGKYKNGINGAFTGKIGSVVGVTRRGVDYMRSLPDIRVDNPSEKQIRQRNILAMISSWLKPIKFIINVGFKIFSGGKTPLNQVFSLISKEALIIDGDNISIDYKNVVLSKGELLASFVFEIVT
;
A
#
# COMPACT_ATOMS: atom_id res chain seq x y z
N MET A 1 -20.44 7.15 14.17
CA MET A 1 -21.60 8.02 13.83
C MET A 1 -21.39 8.58 12.45
N GLY A 2 -22.39 8.52 11.56
CA GLY A 2 -22.30 9.07 10.20
C GLY A 2 -22.35 10.60 10.20
N LYS A 3 -21.58 11.24 9.32
CA LYS A 3 -21.56 12.71 9.12
C LYS A 3 -21.80 13.03 7.66
N TYR A 4 -22.67 13.99 7.37
CA TYR A 4 -22.84 14.55 6.03
C TYR A 4 -21.80 15.62 5.76
N LYS A 5 -21.22 15.60 4.57
CA LYS A 5 -20.36 16.65 4.05
C LYS A 5 -21.15 17.34 2.94
N ASN A 6 -21.49 18.62 3.12
CA ASN A 6 -22.20 19.48 2.15
C ASN A 6 -23.74 19.28 2.05
N GLY A 7 -24.43 19.05 3.16
CA GLY A 7 -25.90 19.06 3.22
C GLY A 7 -26.55 17.75 2.75
N ILE A 8 -27.83 17.82 2.37
CA ILE A 8 -28.71 16.64 2.21
C ILE A 8 -28.35 15.75 0.99
N ASN A 9 -27.85 16.36 -0.08
CA ASN A 9 -27.38 15.67 -1.28
C ASN A 9 -25.86 15.43 -1.26
N GLY A 10 -25.21 15.76 -0.14
CA GLY A 10 -23.77 15.63 0.03
C GLY A 10 -23.35 14.21 0.40
N ALA A 11 -22.12 13.85 0.05
CA ALA A 11 -21.55 12.57 0.47
C ALA A 11 -21.48 12.48 2.00
N PHE A 12 -21.76 11.29 2.53
CA PHE A 12 -21.69 11.03 3.96
C PHE A 12 -20.53 10.08 4.28
N THR A 13 -19.90 10.29 5.42
CA THR A 13 -18.84 9.42 5.95
C THR A 13 -19.34 8.73 7.21
N GLY A 14 -19.22 7.40 7.26
CA GLY A 14 -19.62 6.58 8.40
C GLY A 14 -20.97 5.90 8.21
N LYS A 15 -21.47 5.28 9.29
CA LYS A 15 -22.69 4.46 9.31
C LYS A 15 -23.93 5.32 9.47
N ILE A 16 -24.90 5.16 8.57
CA ILE A 16 -26.26 5.69 8.64
C ILE A 16 -27.21 4.52 8.32
N GLY A 17 -27.95 4.05 9.33
CA GLY A 17 -28.81 2.87 9.19
C GLY A 17 -28.04 1.61 8.78
N SER A 18 -28.49 0.98 7.68
CA SER A 18 -27.90 -0.22 7.07
C SER A 18 -26.75 0.07 6.11
N VAL A 19 -26.39 1.35 5.92
CA VAL A 19 -25.44 1.79 4.90
C VAL A 19 -24.24 2.48 5.55
N VAL A 20 -23.07 2.31 4.92
CA VAL A 20 -21.83 2.99 5.28
C VAL A 20 -21.32 3.79 4.08
N GLY A 21 -21.14 5.09 4.28
CA GLY A 21 -20.52 5.98 3.31
C GLY A 21 -19.01 6.10 3.56
N VAL A 22 -18.21 6.02 2.49
CA VAL A 22 -16.75 6.06 2.54
C VAL A 22 -16.22 6.87 1.36
N THR A 23 -15.39 7.87 1.63
CA THR A 23 -14.60 8.53 0.60
C THR A 23 -13.24 7.85 0.49
N ARG A 24 -12.87 7.42 -0.72
CA ARG A 24 -11.53 6.88 -0.98
C ARG A 24 -10.93 7.56 -2.20
N ARG A 25 -9.76 8.18 -2.00
CA ARG A 25 -9.03 8.91 -3.06
C ARG A 25 -9.90 9.97 -3.77
N GLY A 26 -10.75 10.65 -3.03
CA GLY A 26 -11.63 11.70 -3.57
C GLY A 26 -12.91 11.22 -4.25
N VAL A 27 -13.12 9.91 -4.35
CA VAL A 27 -14.38 9.33 -4.84
C VAL A 27 -15.22 8.85 -3.67
N ASP A 28 -16.48 9.23 -3.67
CA ASP A 28 -17.45 8.86 -2.64
C ASP A 28 -18.15 7.55 -3.01
N TYR A 29 -18.15 6.61 -2.07
CA TYR A 29 -18.74 5.29 -2.22
C TYR A 29 -19.78 5.05 -1.13
N MET A 30 -20.84 4.34 -1.49
CA MET A 30 -21.88 3.87 -0.58
C MET A 30 -21.88 2.34 -0.61
N ARG A 31 -21.77 1.70 0.57
CA ARG A 31 -21.80 0.24 0.71
C ARG A 31 -22.75 -0.21 1.80
N SER A 32 -23.21 -1.45 1.74
CA SER A 32 -23.96 -2.07 2.84
C SER A 32 -23.08 -2.20 4.09
N LEU A 33 -23.74 -2.31 5.24
CA LEU A 33 -23.08 -2.71 6.46
C LEU A 33 -22.36 -4.05 6.23
N PRO A 34 -21.08 -4.18 6.64
CA PRO A 34 -20.38 -5.45 6.50
C PRO A 34 -21.07 -6.53 7.32
N ASP A 35 -21.21 -7.72 6.73
CA ASP A 35 -21.68 -8.91 7.43
C ASP A 35 -20.74 -9.22 8.60
N ILE A 36 -21.31 -9.49 9.76
CA ILE A 36 -20.54 -9.99 10.91
C ILE A 36 -20.29 -11.48 10.64
N ARG A 37 -19.06 -11.83 10.28
CA ARG A 37 -18.61 -13.21 10.12
C ARG A 37 -17.58 -13.54 11.20
N VAL A 38 -17.68 -14.73 11.79
CA VAL A 38 -16.64 -15.30 12.64
C VAL A 38 -15.47 -15.64 11.73
N ASP A 39 -14.40 -14.84 11.79
CA ASP A 39 -13.22 -15.01 10.95
C ASP A 39 -12.32 -16.09 11.55
N ASN A 40 -12.43 -17.32 11.04
CA ASN A 40 -11.46 -18.39 11.30
C ASN A 40 -10.48 -18.45 10.12
N PRO A 41 -9.32 -17.79 10.21
CA PRO A 41 -8.38 -17.74 9.11
C PRO A 41 -7.75 -19.12 8.87
N SER A 42 -7.70 -19.54 7.61
CA SER A 42 -6.92 -20.70 7.17
C SER A 42 -5.43 -20.47 7.45
N GLU A 43 -4.65 -21.55 7.63
CA GLU A 43 -3.18 -21.49 7.77
C GLU A 43 -2.52 -20.66 6.67
N LYS A 44 -2.97 -20.79 5.42
CA LYS A 44 -2.48 -19.97 4.29
C LYS A 44 -2.74 -18.48 4.49
N GLN A 45 -3.88 -18.12 5.08
CA GLN A 45 -4.23 -16.73 5.38
C GLN A 45 -3.41 -16.19 6.55
N ILE A 46 -3.19 -17.00 7.60
CA ILE A 46 -2.32 -16.64 8.73
C ILE A 46 -0.90 -16.36 8.23
N ARG A 47 -0.38 -17.26 7.38
CA ARG A 47 0.93 -17.08 6.75
C ARG A 47 1.04 -15.76 5.99
N GLN A 48 0.04 -15.44 5.16
CA GLN A 48 0.03 -14.19 4.42
C GLN A 48 -0.08 -12.95 5.33
N ARG A 49 -0.83 -13.05 6.43
CA ARG A 49 -0.90 -11.99 7.46
C ARG A 49 0.46 -11.77 8.11
N ASN A 50 1.19 -12.85 8.41
CA ASN A 50 2.53 -12.78 8.99
C ASN A 50 3.54 -12.12 8.03
N ILE A 51 3.54 -12.52 6.74
CA ILE A 51 4.36 -11.88 5.69
C ILE A 51 4.06 -10.38 5.61
N LEU A 52 2.78 -10.02 5.55
CA LEU A 52 2.33 -8.63 5.47
C LEU A 52 2.77 -7.83 6.70
N ALA A 53 2.63 -8.39 7.90
CA ALA A 53 3.02 -7.75 9.16
C ALA A 53 4.53 -7.54 9.24
N MET A 54 5.32 -8.55 8.86
CA MET A 54 6.78 -8.49 8.87
C MET A 54 7.30 -7.39 7.94
N ILE A 55 6.91 -7.41 6.66
CA ILE A 55 7.35 -6.42 5.67
C ILE A 55 6.84 -5.03 6.06
N SER A 56 5.59 -4.89 6.51
CA SER A 56 5.05 -3.57 6.89
C SER A 56 5.76 -2.97 8.10
N SER A 57 6.12 -3.80 9.09
CA SER A 57 6.90 -3.38 10.26
C SER A 57 8.28 -2.88 9.83
N TRP A 58 8.94 -3.63 8.95
CA TRP A 58 10.26 -3.28 8.43
C TRP A 58 10.27 -2.01 7.56
N LEU A 59 9.25 -1.81 6.73
CA LEU A 59 9.13 -0.63 5.86
C LEU A 59 8.76 0.65 6.62
N LYS A 60 8.14 0.53 7.81
CA LYS A 60 7.64 1.67 8.59
C LYS A 60 8.71 2.74 8.88
N PRO A 61 9.92 2.42 9.40
CA PRO A 61 10.96 3.42 9.65
C PRO A 61 11.52 4.08 8.39
N ILE A 62 11.54 3.38 7.24
CA ILE A 62 12.15 3.85 5.99
C ILE A 62 11.15 4.43 4.98
N LYS A 63 9.89 4.60 5.40
CA LYS A 63 8.79 5.12 4.57
C LYS A 63 9.12 6.44 3.86
N PHE A 64 9.87 7.33 4.53
CA PHE A 64 10.24 8.62 3.95
C PHE A 64 11.11 8.46 2.69
N ILE A 65 12.13 7.60 2.76
CA ILE A 65 13.03 7.31 1.63
C ILE A 65 12.25 6.70 0.47
N ILE A 66 11.37 5.74 0.77
CA ILE A 66 10.53 5.06 -0.23
C ILE A 66 9.62 6.05 -0.97
N ASN A 67 9.02 7.00 -0.25
CA ASN A 67 8.15 8.00 -0.86
C ASN A 67 8.90 8.90 -1.85
N VAL A 68 10.18 9.18 -1.61
CA VAL A 68 11.02 9.93 -2.54
C VAL A 68 11.44 9.04 -3.71
N GLY A 69 11.96 7.85 -3.42
CA GLY A 69 12.52 6.92 -4.41
C GLY A 69 11.50 6.33 -5.39
N PHE A 70 10.21 6.32 -5.05
CA PHE A 70 9.15 5.78 -5.91
C PHE A 70 8.12 6.83 -6.34
N LYS A 71 8.42 8.12 -6.17
CA LYS A 71 7.49 9.23 -6.50
C LYS A 71 6.96 9.15 -7.94
N ILE A 72 7.83 8.81 -8.89
CA ILE A 72 7.53 8.78 -10.33
C ILE A 72 6.85 7.46 -10.76
N PHE A 73 7.11 6.35 -10.07
CA PHE A 73 6.62 5.00 -10.44
C PHE A 73 5.23 4.66 -9.88
N SER A 74 4.43 5.69 -9.59
CA SER A 74 3.15 5.57 -8.87
C SER A 74 1.93 5.49 -9.80
N GLY A 75 1.99 4.75 -10.92
CA GLY A 75 0.92 4.65 -11.93
C GLY A 75 -0.45 4.13 -11.45
N GLY A 76 -0.65 3.97 -10.14
CA GLY A 76 -1.92 3.62 -9.47
C GLY A 76 -1.75 3.08 -8.05
N LYS A 77 -0.56 2.56 -7.75
CA LYS A 77 -0.14 2.06 -6.43
C LYS A 77 0.53 3.17 -5.62
N THR A 78 0.43 3.09 -4.30
CA THR A 78 1.23 3.95 -3.41
C THR A 78 2.70 3.52 -3.49
N PRO A 79 3.67 4.44 -3.27
CA PRO A 79 5.09 4.11 -3.22
C PRO A 79 5.41 2.91 -2.33
N LEU A 80 4.82 2.87 -1.12
CA LEU A 80 4.95 1.75 -0.20
C LEU A 80 4.43 0.43 -0.76
N ASN A 81 3.27 0.43 -1.42
CA ASN A 81 2.70 -0.79 -1.99
C ASN A 81 3.52 -1.28 -3.19
N GLN A 82 4.20 -0.37 -3.89
CA GLN A 82 5.11 -0.74 -4.97
C GLN A 82 6.34 -1.46 -4.42
N VAL A 83 7.00 -0.91 -3.40
CA VAL A 83 8.12 -1.56 -2.71
C VAL A 83 7.71 -2.89 -2.09
N PHE A 84 6.55 -2.92 -1.41
CA PHE A 84 6.01 -4.16 -0.86
C PHE A 84 5.87 -5.25 -1.92
N SER A 85 5.37 -4.89 -3.11
CA SER A 85 5.21 -5.81 -4.23
C SER A 85 6.55 -6.29 -4.80
N LEU A 86 7.60 -5.48 -4.75
CA LEU A 86 8.95 -5.88 -5.18
C LEU A 86 9.56 -6.86 -4.18
N ILE A 87 9.52 -6.51 -2.89
CA ILE A 87 10.02 -7.38 -1.81
C ILE A 87 9.31 -8.73 -1.83
N SER A 88 7.99 -8.72 -2.03
CA SER A 88 7.21 -9.97 -2.07
C SER A 88 7.53 -10.87 -3.27
N LYS A 89 8.10 -10.32 -4.35
CA LYS A 89 8.43 -11.05 -5.58
C LYS A 89 9.89 -11.49 -5.62
N GLU A 90 10.80 -10.65 -5.14
CA GLU A 90 12.23 -10.76 -5.41
C GLU A 90 13.07 -10.98 -4.14
N ALA A 91 12.58 -10.61 -2.95
CA ALA A 91 13.36 -10.58 -1.72
C ALA A 91 12.74 -11.38 -0.56
N LEU A 92 11.73 -12.20 -0.84
CA LEU A 92 11.08 -13.06 0.16
C LEU A 92 11.75 -14.44 0.13
N ILE A 93 12.41 -14.81 1.23
CA ILE A 93 12.92 -16.17 1.43
C ILE A 93 11.91 -16.93 2.27
N ILE A 94 11.52 -18.10 1.77
CA ILE A 94 10.55 -18.97 2.40
C ILE A 94 11.19 -20.34 2.62
N ASP A 95 11.64 -20.61 3.85
CA ASP A 95 12.23 -21.87 4.26
C ASP A 95 11.26 -22.62 5.17
N GLY A 96 10.38 -23.41 4.55
CA GLY A 96 9.35 -24.16 5.29
C GLY A 96 8.36 -23.20 5.97
N ASP A 97 8.46 -23.08 7.30
CA ASP A 97 7.63 -22.19 8.12
C ASP A 97 8.34 -20.87 8.49
N ASN A 98 9.64 -20.79 8.24
CA ASN A 98 10.43 -19.58 8.46
C ASN A 98 10.31 -18.64 7.25
N ILE A 99 9.94 -17.40 7.53
CA ILE A 99 9.82 -16.33 6.53
C ILE A 99 10.87 -15.28 6.89
N SER A 100 11.74 -14.96 5.94
CA SER A 100 12.75 -13.91 6.12
C SER A 100 12.86 -13.02 4.88
N ILE A 101 13.46 -11.84 5.07
CA ILE A 101 13.69 -10.86 4.00
C ILE A 101 15.16 -10.96 3.60
N ASP A 102 15.42 -11.19 2.32
CA ASP A 102 16.75 -11.06 1.75
C ASP A 102 17.09 -9.59 1.51
N TYR A 103 17.79 -8.98 2.46
CA TYR A 103 18.16 -7.58 2.38
C TYR A 103 19.02 -7.23 1.15
N LYS A 104 19.72 -8.20 0.55
CA LYS A 104 20.57 -7.94 -0.63
C LYS A 104 19.74 -7.61 -1.87
N ASN A 105 18.56 -8.21 -1.98
CA ASN A 105 17.67 -8.07 -3.12
C ASN A 105 16.58 -7.00 -2.90
N VAL A 106 16.59 -6.28 -1.77
CA VAL A 106 15.59 -5.25 -1.51
C VAL A 106 15.89 -3.95 -2.27
N VAL A 107 14.97 -3.58 -3.16
CA VAL A 107 15.01 -2.31 -3.89
C VAL A 107 14.22 -1.23 -3.14
N LEU A 108 14.91 -0.21 -2.64
CA LEU A 108 14.31 0.92 -1.90
C LEU A 108 14.04 2.17 -2.76
N SER A 109 14.64 2.24 -3.95
CA SER A 109 14.42 3.31 -4.91
C SER A 109 14.50 2.75 -6.33
N LYS A 110 13.62 3.21 -7.21
CA LYS A 110 13.67 2.89 -8.64
C LYS A 110 13.48 4.17 -9.42
N GLY A 111 14.37 4.43 -10.37
CA GLY A 111 14.49 5.65 -11.13
C GLY A 111 14.74 5.34 -12.59
N GLU A 112 14.16 6.12 -13.50
CA GLU A 112 14.76 6.26 -14.83
C GLU A 112 15.87 7.30 -14.71
N LEU A 113 17.08 6.92 -15.12
CA LEU A 113 18.16 7.87 -15.29
C LEU A 113 17.83 8.68 -16.54
N LEU A 114 17.55 9.97 -16.37
CA LEU A 114 17.48 10.89 -17.50
C LEU A 114 18.89 10.97 -18.11
N ALA A 115 19.03 10.53 -19.36
CA ALA A 115 20.25 10.77 -20.12
C ALA A 115 20.50 12.29 -20.12
N SER A 116 21.70 12.66 -19.69
CA SER A 116 22.06 14.00 -19.26
C SER A 116 21.73 15.10 -20.28
N PHE A 117 20.97 16.12 -19.85
CA PHE A 117 20.97 17.48 -20.43
C PHE A 117 22.34 18.21 -20.26
N VAL A 118 23.45 17.48 -20.10
CA VAL A 118 24.79 18.04 -19.75
C VAL A 118 25.66 18.25 -21.01
N PHE A 119 25.14 18.04 -22.22
CA PHE A 119 25.91 18.29 -23.45
C PHE A 119 26.07 19.77 -23.84
N GLU A 120 25.49 20.73 -23.11
CA GLU A 120 25.48 22.15 -23.54
C GLU A 120 26.51 23.06 -22.86
N ILE A 121 27.43 22.54 -22.02
CA ILE A 121 28.46 23.37 -21.35
C ILE A 121 29.90 23.06 -21.82
N VAL A 122 30.08 22.17 -22.80
CA VAL A 122 31.39 21.97 -23.44
C VAL A 122 31.24 22.09 -24.95
N THR A 123 31.15 23.34 -25.43
CA THR A 123 31.54 23.76 -26.77
C THR A 123 32.10 25.17 -26.68
#